data_AF-A0AA47B5R9-F1
#
_entry.id   AF-A0AA47B5R9-F1
#
_cell.length_a   1.000
_cell.length_b   1.000
_cell.length_c   1.000
_cell.angle_alpha   90.00
_cell.angle_beta   90.00
_cell.angle_gamma   90.00
#
_symmetry.space_group_name_H-M   'P 1'
#
loop_
_entity.id
_entity.type
_entity.pdbx_description
1 polymer ?
#
loop_
_entity_poly.entity_id
_entity_poly.type
_entity_poly.pdbx_seq_one_letter_code
_entity_poly.pdbx_strand_id
1 'polypeptide(L)'
;MELQTQLFINFEDEKGQQIFGTVVNYDWIDERKLLMNVLRIVLNLTDFESYSDIQYGNEMFNARGLEDFYSILRNECNLPSPTTAVEIRTNIINNFFTEGEMNVDTSYLETAILKKDEGIHKKLCEHNRLFSIESLKDAYAANFSNFNHQWRIGENFIIVNITSPESINRSYYDFSLSSEIKLGFILGSDYGEGLFADFITPVTFTDYITRKGNCGSIDKTFIEGYKKIINSYGIKMFSVSELEERIK
;
A
#
# COMPACT_ATOMS: atom_id res chain seq x y z
N MET A 1 -24.99 -0.52 6.76
CA MET A 1 -23.75 0.19 6.44
C MET A 1 -22.89 -0.78 5.67
N GLU A 2 -22.43 -0.38 4.50
CA GLU A 2 -21.46 -1.17 3.73
C GLU A 2 -20.11 -1.00 4.43
N LEU A 3 -19.43 -2.12 4.71
CA LEU A 3 -18.11 -2.11 5.33
C LEU A 3 -17.10 -1.81 4.22
N GLN A 4 -16.30 -0.77 4.36
CA GLN A 4 -15.24 -0.47 3.41
C GLN A 4 -14.02 -1.34 3.71
N THR A 5 -13.15 -1.57 2.72
CA THR A 5 -11.93 -2.34 2.90
C THR A 5 -10.73 -1.57 2.38
N GLN A 6 -9.72 -1.41 3.23
CA GLN A 6 -8.43 -0.83 2.89
C GLN A 6 -7.42 -1.94 2.52
N LEU A 7 -6.41 -1.56 1.76
CA LEU A 7 -5.32 -2.44 1.36
C LEU A 7 -4.01 -1.93 1.97
N PHE A 8 -3.45 -2.69 2.91
CA PHE A 8 -2.11 -2.45 3.42
C PHE A 8 -1.11 -3.26 2.59
N ILE A 9 -0.12 -2.58 2.01
CA ILE A 9 0.91 -3.21 1.17
C ILE A 9 2.27 -2.95 1.82
N ASN A 10 2.99 -4.02 2.15
CA ASN A 10 4.34 -3.99 2.71
C ASN A 10 5.32 -4.72 1.79
N PHE A 11 6.50 -4.12 1.62
CA PHE A 11 7.64 -4.71 0.94
C PHE A 11 8.79 -4.82 1.92
N GLU A 12 9.34 -6.01 2.03
CA GLU A 12 10.49 -6.31 2.85
C GLU A 12 11.57 -7.01 2.02
N ASP A 13 12.82 -6.86 2.42
CA ASP A 13 13.89 -7.72 1.91
C ASP A 13 13.82 -9.09 2.56
N GLU A 14 14.66 -10.02 2.11
CA GLU A 14 14.76 -11.37 2.68
C GLU A 14 15.18 -11.41 4.16
N LYS A 15 15.67 -10.31 4.73
CA LYS A 15 16.03 -10.16 6.15
C LYS A 15 14.89 -9.56 6.97
N GLY A 16 13.75 -9.26 6.33
CA GLY A 16 12.60 -8.61 6.96
C GLY A 16 12.77 -7.11 7.15
N GLN A 17 13.79 -6.49 6.55
CA GLN A 17 13.92 -5.03 6.58
C GLN A 17 12.92 -4.42 5.61
N GLN A 18 12.13 -3.45 6.09
CA GLN A 18 11.18 -2.74 5.25
C GLN A 18 11.88 -1.95 4.14
N ILE A 19 11.36 -2.08 2.93
CA ILE A 19 11.76 -1.37 1.73
C ILE A 19 10.74 -0.27 1.40
N PHE A 20 9.45 -0.58 1.58
CA PHE A 20 8.33 0.33 1.35
C PHE A 20 7.09 -0.20 2.06
N GLY A 21 6.21 0.68 2.52
CA GLY A 21 4.84 0.28 2.83
C GLY A 21 3.86 1.43 2.84
N THR A 22 2.62 1.14 2.47
CA THR A 22 1.55 2.13 2.28
C THR A 22 0.17 1.52 2.52
N VAL A 23 -0.81 2.39 2.77
CA VAL A 23 -2.23 2.04 2.75
C VAL A 23 -2.91 2.64 1.51
N VAL A 24 -3.73 1.84 0.84
CA VAL A 24 -4.59 2.23 -0.28
C VAL A 24 -6.04 2.12 0.17
N ASN A 25 -6.83 3.17 -0.07
CA ASN A 25 -8.25 3.19 0.23
C ASN A 25 -9.04 2.73 -0.98
N TYR A 26 -10.09 1.96 -0.73
CA TYR A 26 -11.10 1.64 -1.73
C TYR A 26 -12.47 2.02 -1.15
N ASP A 27 -12.94 3.19 -1.59
CA ASP A 27 -14.25 3.69 -1.20
C ASP A 27 -15.34 2.98 -2.03
N TRP A 28 -16.29 2.31 -1.36
CA TRP A 28 -17.52 1.75 -1.96
C TRP A 28 -17.32 0.70 -3.06
N ILE A 29 -16.36 -0.21 -2.88
CA ILE A 29 -16.05 -1.22 -3.90
C ILE A 29 -16.75 -2.56 -3.66
N ASP A 30 -17.16 -3.19 -4.77
CA ASP A 30 -17.45 -4.62 -4.81
C ASP A 30 -16.19 -5.41 -4.40
N GLU A 31 -16.25 -6.20 -3.33
CA GLU A 31 -15.11 -6.97 -2.82
C GLU A 31 -14.47 -7.87 -3.89
N ARG A 32 -15.25 -8.31 -4.89
CA ARG A 32 -14.72 -9.05 -6.04
C ARG A 32 -13.70 -8.22 -6.80
N LYS A 33 -14.01 -6.96 -7.10
CA LYS A 33 -13.10 -6.05 -7.80
C LYS A 33 -11.88 -5.74 -6.95
N LEU A 34 -12.06 -5.54 -5.64
CA LEU A 34 -10.93 -5.33 -4.73
C LEU A 34 -9.95 -6.51 -4.74
N LEU A 35 -10.46 -7.74 -4.59
CA LEU A 35 -9.62 -8.94 -4.65
C LEU A 35 -8.89 -9.07 -5.99
N MET A 36 -9.54 -8.70 -7.10
CA MET A 36 -8.88 -8.64 -8.41
C MET A 36 -7.81 -7.55 -8.48
N ASN A 37 -8.04 -6.36 -7.91
CA ASN A 37 -7.05 -5.29 -7.84
C ASN A 37 -5.81 -5.72 -7.03
N VAL A 38 -6.01 -6.43 -5.92
CA VAL A 38 -4.92 -7.04 -5.15
C VAL A 38 -4.07 -7.93 -6.07
N LEU A 39 -4.70 -8.82 -6.84
CA LEU A 39 -3.98 -9.67 -7.80
C LEU A 39 -3.24 -8.85 -8.86
N ARG A 40 -3.84 -7.78 -9.39
CA ARG A 40 -3.20 -6.92 -10.38
C ARG A 40 -1.95 -6.24 -9.83
N ILE A 41 -2.03 -5.71 -8.62
CA ILE A 41 -0.89 -5.06 -7.95
C ILE A 41 0.23 -6.09 -7.71
N VAL A 42 -0.09 -7.23 -7.08
CA VAL A 42 0.95 -8.22 -6.70
C VAL A 42 1.56 -8.93 -7.90
N LEU A 43 0.79 -9.11 -8.98
CA LEU A 43 1.27 -9.72 -10.22
C LEU A 43 1.78 -8.67 -11.24
N ASN A 44 1.72 -7.39 -10.90
CA ASN A 44 2.02 -6.25 -11.78
C ASN A 44 1.36 -6.38 -13.17
N LEU A 45 0.08 -6.75 -13.18
CA LEU A 45 -0.73 -6.88 -14.39
C LEU A 45 -1.21 -5.48 -14.82
N THR A 46 -0.29 -4.72 -15.40
CA THR A 46 -0.60 -3.43 -16.01
C THR A 46 -1.48 -3.67 -17.24
N ASP A 47 -2.69 -3.09 -17.26
CA ASP A 47 -3.36 -2.89 -18.55
C ASP A 47 -2.56 -1.81 -19.29
N PHE A 48 -2.29 -2.02 -20.57
CA PHE A 48 -1.49 -1.11 -21.42
C PHE A 48 -2.08 0.31 -21.59
N GLU A 49 -3.20 0.63 -20.94
CA GLU A 49 -3.73 1.99 -20.83
C GLU A 49 -3.17 2.65 -19.57
N SER A 50 -1.89 3.02 -19.63
CA SER A 50 -1.25 3.77 -18.57
C SER A 50 -2.02 5.05 -18.28
N TYR A 51 -2.52 5.23 -17.06
CA TYR A 51 -2.70 6.56 -16.48
C TYR A 51 -1.30 7.15 -16.25
N SER A 52 -0.67 7.60 -17.33
CA SER A 52 0.68 8.14 -17.33
C SER A 52 0.69 9.62 -16.94
N ASP A 53 -0.19 10.03 -16.02
CA ASP A 53 -0.18 11.41 -15.50
C ASP A 53 0.82 11.57 -14.34
N ILE A 54 1.32 10.46 -13.78
CA ILE A 54 2.61 10.46 -13.07
C ILE A 54 3.70 9.95 -14.03
N GLN A 55 3.73 10.50 -15.23
CA GLN A 55 5.01 10.58 -15.90
C GLN A 55 5.87 11.53 -15.04
N TYR A 56 6.96 11.01 -14.46
CA TYR A 56 8.15 11.81 -14.21
C TYR A 56 8.76 12.29 -15.55
N GLY A 57 7.92 12.73 -16.47
CA GLY A 57 8.18 12.97 -17.88
C GLY A 57 8.30 14.46 -18.13
N ASN A 58 9.50 14.83 -18.55
CA ASN A 58 9.84 16.01 -19.33
C ASN A 58 9.66 17.41 -18.71
N GLU A 59 9.14 17.55 -17.50
CA GLU A 59 9.53 18.71 -16.68
C GLU A 59 10.87 18.36 -16.02
N MET A 60 11.95 19.05 -16.38
CA MET A 60 13.27 18.83 -15.77
C MET A 60 13.20 19.12 -14.26
N PHE A 61 12.87 18.11 -13.47
CA PHE A 61 13.06 18.18 -12.02
C PHE A 61 14.53 18.49 -11.76
N ASN A 62 14.77 19.35 -10.77
CA ASN A 62 16.12 19.71 -10.42
C ASN A 62 16.80 18.46 -9.85
N ALA A 63 17.95 18.04 -10.39
CA ALA A 63 18.73 16.91 -9.86
C ALA A 63 18.98 17.04 -8.34
N ARG A 64 19.15 18.28 -7.85
CA ARG A 64 19.25 18.58 -6.41
C ARG A 64 17.94 18.35 -5.66
N GLY A 65 16.79 18.69 -6.24
CA GLY A 65 15.48 18.43 -5.61
C GLY A 65 15.19 16.93 -5.48
N LEU A 66 15.66 16.14 -6.44
CA LEU A 66 15.59 14.67 -6.37
C LEU A 66 16.51 14.11 -5.26
N GLU A 67 17.74 14.61 -5.16
CA GLU A 67 18.65 14.27 -4.06
C GLU A 67 18.08 14.66 -2.69
N ASP A 68 17.50 15.86 -2.56
CA ASP A 68 16.86 16.35 -1.35
C ASP A 68 15.69 15.42 -0.95
N PHE A 69 14.84 15.03 -1.91
CA PHE A 69 13.73 14.11 -1.67
C PHE A 69 14.20 12.73 -1.20
N TYR A 70 15.18 12.13 -1.89
CA TYR A 70 15.74 10.84 -1.48
C TYR A 70 16.45 10.92 -0.13
N SER A 71 17.06 12.05 0.21
CA SER A 71 17.65 12.28 1.53
C SER A 71 16.57 12.32 2.62
N ILE A 72 15.44 12.98 2.38
CA ILE A 72 14.30 13.01 3.32
C ILE A 72 13.77 11.59 3.54
N LEU A 73 13.47 10.85 2.47
CA LEU A 73 12.98 9.47 2.57
C LEU A 73 13.95 8.56 3.32
N ARG A 74 15.26 8.72 3.10
CA ARG A 74 16.28 7.93 3.80
C ARG A 74 16.33 8.25 5.29
N ASN A 75 16.39 9.53 5.63
CA ASN A 75 16.69 9.96 7.00
C ASN A 75 15.44 10.03 7.88
N GLU A 76 14.31 10.43 7.32
CA GLU A 76 13.07 10.68 8.06
C GLU A 76 12.10 9.49 7.99
N CYS A 77 12.11 8.73 6.89
CA CYS A 77 11.27 7.54 6.72
C CYS A 77 12.06 6.23 6.92
N ASN A 78 13.36 6.30 7.26
CA ASN A 78 14.26 5.16 7.46
C ASN A 78 14.32 4.18 6.27
N LEU A 79 14.14 4.68 5.04
CA LEU A 79 14.14 3.82 3.85
C LEU A 79 15.57 3.64 3.32
N PRO A 80 16.13 2.41 3.36
CA PRO A 80 17.50 2.17 2.88
C PRO A 80 17.64 2.42 1.37
N SER A 81 16.57 2.19 0.61
CA SER A 81 16.52 2.34 -0.85
C SER A 81 15.37 3.27 -1.30
N PRO A 82 15.50 4.59 -1.13
CA PRO A 82 14.44 5.56 -1.48
C PRO A 82 13.98 5.49 -2.95
N THR A 83 14.92 5.28 -3.88
CA THR A 83 14.61 5.17 -5.31
C THR A 83 13.66 4.01 -5.59
N THR A 84 13.96 2.84 -5.02
CA THR A 84 13.11 1.64 -5.11
C THR A 84 11.74 1.88 -4.48
N ALA A 85 11.68 2.54 -3.32
CA ALA A 85 10.41 2.84 -2.66
C ALA A 85 9.51 3.74 -3.54
N VAL A 86 10.09 4.74 -4.21
CA VAL A 86 9.37 5.60 -5.17
C VAL A 86 8.89 4.79 -6.39
N GLU A 87 9.74 3.96 -6.98
CA GLU A 87 9.36 3.09 -8.11
C GLU A 87 8.20 2.16 -7.76
N ILE A 88 8.26 1.51 -6.59
CA ILE A 88 7.20 0.63 -6.08
C ILE A 88 5.90 1.42 -5.92
N ARG A 89 5.94 2.59 -5.28
CA ARG A 89 4.75 3.43 -5.06
C ARG A 89 4.13 3.86 -6.39
N THR A 90 4.94 4.29 -7.36
CA THR A 90 4.46 4.64 -8.71
C THR A 90 3.81 3.43 -9.40
N ASN A 91 4.41 2.24 -9.28
CA ASN A 91 3.81 1.03 -9.85
C ASN A 91 2.47 0.66 -9.19
N ILE A 92 2.34 0.82 -7.87
CA ILE A 92 1.05 0.63 -7.18
C ILE A 92 0.01 1.62 -7.72
N ILE A 93 0.37 2.89 -7.86
CA ILE A 93 -0.51 3.94 -8.38
C ILE A 93 -1.01 3.61 -9.79
N ASN A 94 -0.14 3.09 -10.64
CA ASN A 94 -0.51 2.71 -12.00
C ASN A 94 -1.38 1.44 -12.07
N ASN A 95 -1.50 0.68 -10.98
CA ASN A 95 -2.16 -0.64 -10.98
C ASN A 95 -3.47 -0.71 -10.18
N PHE A 96 -3.82 0.28 -9.34
CA PHE A 96 -5.18 0.34 -8.79
C PHE A 96 -6.15 0.96 -9.80
N PHE A 97 -7.26 0.27 -10.09
CA PHE A 97 -8.32 0.73 -11.01
C PHE A 97 -9.03 1.98 -10.45
N THR A 98 -9.89 2.63 -11.25
CA THR A 98 -10.54 3.96 -11.07
C THR A 98 -11.31 4.21 -9.76
N GLU A 99 -11.28 3.29 -8.81
CA GLU A 99 -12.02 3.32 -7.53
C GLU A 99 -11.08 3.18 -6.31
N GLY A 100 -9.78 2.97 -6.51
CA GLY A 100 -8.77 3.03 -5.46
C GLY A 100 -8.09 4.40 -5.40
N GLU A 101 -7.68 4.83 -4.21
CA GLU A 101 -6.86 6.02 -4.03
C GLU A 101 -5.78 5.77 -2.96
N MET A 102 -4.63 6.42 -3.09
CA MET A 102 -3.64 6.41 -2.02
C MET A 102 -4.25 7.08 -0.79
N ASN A 103 -4.19 6.43 0.37
CA ASN A 103 -4.76 7.01 1.59
C ASN A 103 -4.12 8.35 1.95
N VAL A 104 -2.82 8.50 1.66
CA VAL A 104 -2.08 9.74 1.78
C VAL A 104 -1.57 10.17 0.41
N ASP A 105 -2.15 11.24 -0.13
CA ASP A 105 -1.68 11.91 -1.34
C ASP A 105 -0.48 12.81 -1.02
N THR A 106 0.66 12.48 -1.62
CA THR A 106 1.94 13.20 -1.48
C THR A 106 2.32 14.00 -2.71
N SER A 107 1.49 13.99 -3.77
CA SER A 107 1.80 14.58 -5.09
C SER A 107 2.22 16.05 -5.00
N TYR A 108 1.52 16.85 -4.20
CA TYR A 108 1.84 18.26 -3.98
C TYR A 108 3.19 18.46 -3.28
N LEU A 109 3.47 17.65 -2.25
CA LEU A 109 4.71 17.72 -1.47
C LEU A 109 5.91 17.28 -2.31
N GLU A 110 5.79 16.17 -3.02
CA GLU A 110 6.79 15.67 -3.95
C GLU A 110 7.10 16.72 -5.02
N THR A 111 6.07 17.29 -5.65
CA THR A 111 6.22 18.35 -6.66
C THR A 111 6.95 19.57 -6.10
N ALA A 112 6.61 20.01 -4.89
CA ALA A 112 7.24 21.15 -4.24
C ALA A 112 8.74 20.94 -3.99
N ILE A 113 9.11 19.76 -3.47
CA ILE A 113 10.51 19.40 -3.21
C ILE A 113 11.28 19.30 -4.53
N LEU A 114 10.72 18.61 -5.53
CA LEU A 114 11.37 18.37 -6.82
C LEU A 114 11.58 19.65 -7.66
N LYS A 115 10.65 20.62 -7.56
CA LYS A 115 10.73 21.90 -8.29
C LYS A 115 11.55 22.97 -7.58
N LYS A 116 11.92 22.76 -6.31
CA LYS A 116 12.66 23.74 -5.49
C LYS A 116 12.03 25.14 -5.49
N ASP A 117 10.70 25.22 -5.52
CA ASP A 117 9.97 26.48 -5.54
C ASP A 117 10.19 27.20 -4.20
N GLU A 118 11.02 28.24 -4.17
CA GLU A 118 11.37 29.00 -2.95
C GLU A 118 10.14 29.65 -2.29
N GLY A 119 9.09 29.96 -3.06
CA GLY A 119 7.84 30.51 -2.55
C GLY A 119 6.99 29.44 -1.85
N ILE A 120 6.98 28.22 -2.38
CA ILE A 120 6.37 27.06 -1.72
C ILE A 120 7.23 26.60 -0.54
N HIS A 121 8.55 26.61 -0.66
CA HIS A 121 9.46 26.27 0.44
C HIS A 121 9.28 27.21 1.63
N LYS A 122 9.10 28.51 1.35
CA LYS A 122 8.77 29.53 2.35
C LYS A 122 7.35 29.35 2.90
N LYS A 123 6.33 29.07 2.08
CA LYS A 123 4.96 28.74 2.55
C LYS A 123 4.90 27.43 3.37
N LEU A 124 5.66 26.42 3.00
CA LEU A 124 5.84 25.15 3.72
C LEU A 124 6.53 25.38 5.06
N CYS A 125 7.49 26.32 5.15
CA CYS A 125 8.11 26.70 6.41
C CYS A 125 7.24 27.66 7.27
N GLU A 126 6.37 28.46 6.65
CA GLU A 126 5.58 29.52 7.32
C GLU A 126 4.16 29.10 7.72
N HIS A 127 3.50 28.18 6.99
CA HIS A 127 2.11 27.77 7.27
C HIS A 127 1.94 26.48 8.08
N ASN A 128 3.04 25.76 8.36
CA ASN A 128 3.20 24.74 9.40
C ASN A 128 4.46 23.98 9.02
N ARG A 129 5.40 23.79 9.96
CA ARG A 129 6.55 22.86 9.84
C ARG A 129 6.15 21.37 9.61
N LEU A 130 4.90 21.12 9.18
CA LEU A 130 3.98 20.06 9.57
C LEU A 130 2.85 19.86 8.52
N PHE A 131 3.07 20.14 7.23
CA PHE A 131 2.56 19.23 6.19
C PHE A 131 3.59 18.11 6.15
N SER A 132 3.39 17.16 7.07
CA SER A 132 4.45 16.69 7.95
C SER A 132 5.28 15.60 7.30
N ILE A 133 6.54 15.50 7.73
CA ILE A 133 7.33 14.28 7.59
C ILE A 133 6.51 13.03 7.94
N GLU A 134 5.57 13.13 8.87
CA GLU A 134 4.60 12.06 9.18
C GLU A 134 3.76 11.65 7.96
N SER A 135 3.29 12.57 7.12
CA SER A 135 2.61 12.21 5.86
C SER A 135 3.50 11.42 4.90
N LEU A 136 4.81 11.72 4.84
CA LEU A 136 5.75 10.91 4.07
C LEU A 136 5.97 9.53 4.71
N LYS A 137 6.06 9.46 6.04
CA LYS A 137 6.14 8.18 6.76
C LYS A 137 4.89 7.34 6.54
N ASP A 138 3.70 7.93 6.59
CA ASP A 138 2.45 7.22 6.32
C ASP A 138 2.37 6.73 4.87
N ALA A 139 2.86 7.53 3.93
CA ALA A 139 2.86 7.22 2.51
C ALA A 139 3.91 6.19 2.08
N TYR A 140 5.06 6.11 2.75
CA TYR A 140 6.20 5.29 2.31
C TYR A 140 6.71 4.27 3.32
N ALA A 141 6.40 4.44 4.60
CA ALA A 141 6.92 3.64 5.72
C ALA A 141 5.81 3.14 6.66
N ALA A 142 4.59 2.96 6.14
CA ALA A 142 3.56 2.21 6.85
C ALA A 142 4.03 0.77 7.01
N ASN A 143 3.95 0.21 8.21
CA ASN A 143 4.41 -1.13 8.56
C ASN A 143 3.35 -1.82 9.44
N PHE A 144 3.57 -3.10 9.75
CA PHE A 144 2.60 -3.87 10.54
C PHE A 144 2.26 -3.29 11.92
N SER A 145 3.14 -2.49 12.52
CA SER A 145 2.90 -1.87 13.84
C SER A 145 2.16 -0.53 13.78
N ASN A 146 2.04 0.10 12.60
CA ASN A 146 1.47 1.45 12.48
C ASN A 146 0.52 1.67 11.30
N PHE A 147 0.31 0.68 10.41
CA PHE A 147 -0.60 0.83 9.28
C PHE A 147 -2.04 1.14 9.74
N ASN A 148 -2.42 0.68 10.93
CA ASN A 148 -3.71 0.95 11.52
C ASN A 148 -3.88 2.40 12.01
N HIS A 149 -2.83 3.23 12.05
CA HIS A 149 -2.99 4.68 12.27
C HIS A 149 -3.67 5.36 11.07
N GLN A 150 -3.61 4.73 9.91
CA GLN A 150 -4.26 5.15 8.67
C GLN A 150 -5.64 4.52 8.47
N TRP A 151 -6.11 3.75 9.47
CA TRP A 151 -7.37 3.04 9.49
C TRP A 151 -8.55 4.01 9.60
N ARG A 152 -9.59 3.89 8.76
CA ARG A 152 -10.87 4.56 9.03
C ARG A 152 -11.80 3.61 9.80
N ILE A 153 -12.44 4.12 10.84
CA ILE A 153 -13.19 3.29 11.81
C ILE A 153 -14.23 2.41 11.09
N GLY A 154 -14.23 1.11 11.39
CA GLY A 154 -15.17 0.14 10.84
C GLY A 154 -14.78 -0.48 9.49
N GLU A 155 -13.57 -0.20 8.98
CA GLU A 155 -13.07 -0.80 7.74
C GLU A 155 -12.46 -2.19 7.95
N ASN A 156 -12.38 -3.00 6.90
CA ASN A 156 -11.58 -4.23 6.89
C ASN A 156 -10.21 -3.94 6.25
N PHE A 157 -9.26 -4.84 6.43
CA PHE A 157 -7.98 -4.79 5.72
C PHE A 157 -7.71 -6.07 4.96
N ILE A 158 -7.24 -5.91 3.73
CA ILE A 158 -6.44 -6.91 3.06
C ILE A 158 -4.97 -6.50 3.24
N ILE A 159 -4.14 -7.44 3.67
CA ILE A 159 -2.71 -7.25 3.81
C ILE A 159 -2.02 -7.94 2.64
N VAL A 160 -1.07 -7.24 2.03
CA VAL A 160 -0.15 -7.77 1.04
C VAL A 160 1.26 -7.60 1.59
N ASN A 161 1.97 -8.70 1.79
CA ASN A 161 3.38 -8.68 2.13
C ASN A 161 4.18 -9.28 0.98
N ILE A 162 5.14 -8.52 0.44
CA ILE A 162 5.99 -8.94 -0.66
C ILE A 162 7.43 -8.96 -0.15
N THR A 163 8.05 -10.13 -0.21
CA THR A 163 9.46 -10.30 0.10
C THR A 163 10.25 -10.35 -1.20
N SER A 164 11.24 -9.48 -1.33
CA SER A 164 12.14 -9.41 -2.48
C SER A 164 13.42 -10.22 -2.24
N PRO A 165 13.96 -10.95 -3.24
CA PRO A 165 15.25 -11.63 -3.09
C PRO A 165 16.41 -10.63 -2.92
N GLU A 166 17.51 -11.10 -2.30
CA GLU A 166 18.66 -10.26 -1.92
C GLU A 166 19.15 -9.33 -3.05
N SER A 167 19.20 -8.03 -2.73
CA SER A 167 19.65 -6.89 -3.54
C SER A 167 18.70 -6.42 -4.66
N ILE A 168 17.74 -5.55 -4.29
CA ILE A 168 17.15 -4.62 -5.25
C ILE A 168 18.22 -3.59 -5.62
N ASN A 169 19.10 -3.97 -6.54
CA ASN A 169 20.16 -3.11 -7.06
C ASN A 169 19.91 -2.73 -8.53
N ARG A 170 18.63 -2.76 -8.96
CA ARG A 170 18.22 -2.47 -10.33
C ARG A 170 17.18 -1.36 -10.33
N SER A 171 17.35 -0.44 -11.28
CA SER A 171 16.49 0.70 -11.61
C SER A 171 15.12 0.31 -12.20
N TYR A 172 14.65 -0.89 -11.88
CA TYR A 172 13.38 -1.43 -12.36
C TYR A 172 12.96 -2.56 -11.41
N TYR A 173 12.02 -2.27 -10.51
CA TYR A 173 11.40 -3.30 -9.68
C TYR A 173 10.39 -4.10 -10.50
N ASP A 174 10.74 -5.33 -10.85
CA ASP A 174 9.83 -6.30 -11.45
C ASP A 174 9.26 -7.20 -10.35
N PHE A 175 7.96 -7.06 -10.08
CA PHE A 175 7.24 -7.88 -9.10
C PHE A 175 7.29 -9.38 -9.40
N SER A 176 7.52 -9.76 -10.66
CA SER A 176 7.68 -11.16 -11.06
C SER A 176 8.96 -11.80 -10.52
N LEU A 177 9.89 -10.99 -9.98
CA LEU A 177 11.11 -11.43 -9.31
C LEU A 177 10.98 -11.51 -7.79
N SER A 178 9.79 -11.26 -7.21
CA SER A 178 9.58 -11.42 -5.77
C SER A 178 9.81 -12.87 -5.33
N SER A 179 10.47 -13.05 -4.18
CA SER A 179 10.78 -14.39 -3.64
C SER A 179 9.57 -14.99 -2.95
N GLU A 180 8.71 -14.16 -2.37
CA GLU A 180 7.48 -14.58 -1.73
C GLU A 180 6.43 -13.46 -1.71
N ILE A 181 5.17 -13.83 -1.92
CA ILE A 181 4.01 -12.96 -1.73
C ILE A 181 3.07 -13.64 -0.74
N LYS A 182 2.68 -12.93 0.32
CA LYS A 182 1.70 -13.37 1.31
C LYS A 182 0.51 -12.43 1.37
N LEU A 183 -0.69 -12.98 1.36
CA LEU A 183 -1.94 -12.25 1.57
C LEU A 183 -2.50 -12.53 2.96
N GLY A 184 -2.99 -11.49 3.62
CA GLY A 184 -3.60 -11.54 4.93
C GLY A 184 -4.95 -10.83 4.94
N PHE A 185 -5.78 -11.16 5.92
CA PHE A 185 -7.12 -10.58 6.05
C PHE A 185 -7.38 -10.21 7.49
N ILE A 186 -7.90 -9.00 7.69
CA ILE A 186 -8.23 -8.46 8.99
C ILE A 186 -9.63 -7.87 8.89
N LEU A 187 -10.48 -8.18 9.86
CA LEU A 187 -11.80 -7.59 9.99
C LEU A 187 -11.79 -6.45 10.99
N GLY A 188 -12.47 -5.36 10.64
CA GLY A 188 -12.78 -4.30 11.58
C GLY A 188 -13.94 -4.64 12.49
N SER A 189 -14.12 -3.85 13.55
CA SER A 189 -15.26 -3.96 14.45
C SER A 189 -16.57 -3.52 13.76
N ASP A 190 -17.61 -4.35 13.82
CA ASP A 190 -18.99 -4.00 13.47
C ASP A 190 -19.58 -3.07 14.54
N TYR A 191 -19.31 -1.76 14.47
CA TYR A 191 -19.94 -0.70 15.27
C TYR A 191 -19.77 -0.70 16.80
N GLY A 192 -19.38 0.47 17.34
CA GLY A 192 -20.19 1.10 18.39
C GLY A 192 -19.67 1.13 19.83
N GLU A 193 -18.55 0.49 20.19
CA GLU A 193 -17.93 0.69 21.51
C GLU A 193 -16.40 0.73 21.40
N GLY A 194 -15.85 1.94 21.22
CA GLY A 194 -14.43 2.23 21.37
C GLY A 194 -13.82 2.94 20.16
N LEU A 195 -13.47 4.22 20.34
CA LEU A 195 -12.73 5.06 19.40
C LEU A 195 -11.24 4.68 19.28
N PHE A 196 -10.89 3.39 19.35
CA PHE A 196 -9.49 2.95 19.43
C PHE A 196 -9.18 1.86 18.41
N ALA A 197 -7.99 1.95 17.82
CA ALA A 197 -7.41 1.10 16.77
C ALA A 197 -7.12 -0.36 17.21
N ASP A 198 -7.62 -0.77 18.38
CA ASP A 198 -7.31 -2.06 19.03
C ASP A 198 -8.28 -3.19 18.62
N PHE A 199 -9.27 -2.90 17.78
CA PHE A 199 -10.31 -3.87 17.40
C PHE A 199 -10.13 -4.40 15.98
N ILE A 200 -8.91 -4.86 15.70
CA ILE A 200 -8.57 -5.54 14.45
C ILE A 200 -8.52 -7.04 14.72
N THR A 201 -9.24 -7.84 13.93
CA THR A 201 -9.26 -9.30 14.11
C THR A 201 -8.68 -9.96 12.86
N PRO A 202 -7.47 -10.55 12.94
CA PRO A 202 -6.95 -11.38 11.86
C PRO A 202 -7.85 -12.58 11.63
N VAL A 203 -8.11 -12.89 10.37
CA VAL A 203 -9.01 -13.98 9.98
C VAL A 203 -8.49 -14.75 8.79
N THR A 204 -9.07 -15.93 8.55
CA THR A 204 -8.81 -16.65 7.30
C THR A 204 -9.49 -15.96 6.13
N PHE A 205 -9.02 -16.23 4.91
CA PHE A 205 -9.71 -15.81 3.69
C PHE A 205 -11.18 -16.27 3.66
N THR A 206 -11.47 -17.47 4.17
CA THR A 206 -12.84 -18.00 4.20
C THR A 206 -13.73 -17.23 5.17
N ASP A 207 -13.23 -16.86 6.34
CA ASP A 207 -14.00 -16.05 7.29
C ASP A 207 -14.22 -14.63 6.74
N TYR A 208 -13.21 -14.06 6.07
CA TYR A 208 -13.29 -12.75 5.43
C TYR A 208 -14.40 -12.68 4.36
N ILE A 209 -14.41 -13.62 3.40
CA ILE A 209 -15.40 -13.61 2.30
C ILE A 209 -16.81 -13.99 2.73
N THR A 210 -16.95 -14.72 3.85
CA THR A 210 -18.26 -15.12 4.38
C THR A 210 -18.83 -14.12 5.39
N ARG A 211 -18.09 -13.05 5.73
CA ARG A 211 -18.59 -11.99 6.61
C ARG A 211 -19.85 -11.36 6.03
N LYS A 212 -20.82 -11.08 6.90
CA LYS A 212 -22.03 -10.32 6.59
C LYS A 212 -21.63 -8.92 6.09
N GLY A 213 -21.88 -8.64 4.81
CA GLY A 213 -21.36 -7.47 4.09
C GLY A 213 -20.69 -7.89 2.79
N ASN A 214 -19.78 -8.86 2.88
CA ASN A 214 -19.05 -9.44 1.74
C ASN A 214 -19.80 -10.63 1.12
N CYS A 215 -20.63 -11.32 1.92
CA CYS A 215 -21.29 -12.59 1.59
C CYS A 215 -22.40 -12.52 0.51
N GLY A 216 -22.48 -11.45 -0.28
CA GLY A 216 -23.43 -11.29 -1.39
C GLY A 216 -22.78 -10.94 -2.74
N SER A 217 -21.57 -10.39 -2.72
CA SER A 217 -20.80 -9.96 -3.89
C SER A 217 -19.90 -11.06 -4.47
N ILE A 218 -19.60 -12.09 -3.68
CA ILE A 218 -18.60 -13.11 -4.00
C ILE A 218 -19.26 -14.50 -4.13
N ASP A 219 -19.41 -14.99 -5.36
CA ASP A 219 -19.91 -16.35 -5.61
C ASP A 219 -18.83 -17.44 -5.46
N LYS A 220 -19.27 -18.71 -5.31
CA LYS A 220 -18.37 -19.86 -5.15
C LYS A 220 -17.40 -20.05 -6.32
N THR A 221 -17.83 -19.77 -7.55
CA THR A 221 -17.00 -19.90 -8.75
C THR A 221 -15.86 -18.90 -8.72
N PHE A 222 -16.13 -17.65 -8.32
CA PHE A 222 -15.10 -16.65 -8.13
C PHE A 222 -14.10 -17.07 -7.04
N ILE A 223 -14.57 -17.55 -5.88
CA ILE A 223 -13.70 -18.00 -4.78
C ILE A 223 -12.75 -19.11 -5.25
N GLU A 224 -13.28 -20.11 -5.98
CA GLU A 224 -12.49 -21.21 -6.51
C GLU A 224 -11.48 -20.73 -7.57
N GLY A 225 -11.89 -19.83 -8.47
CA GLY A 225 -11.01 -19.22 -9.46
C GLY A 225 -9.89 -18.39 -8.81
N TYR A 226 -10.22 -17.58 -7.81
CA TYR A 226 -9.28 -16.76 -7.06
C TYR A 226 -8.22 -17.60 -6.35
N LYS A 227 -8.66 -18.64 -5.61
CA LYS A 227 -7.75 -19.60 -4.97
C LYS A 227 -6.85 -20.29 -5.98
N LYS A 228 -7.37 -20.65 -7.16
CA LYS A 228 -6.58 -21.27 -8.23
C LYS A 228 -5.49 -20.33 -8.75
N ILE A 229 -5.81 -19.06 -8.98
CA ILE A 229 -4.84 -18.05 -9.43
C ILE A 229 -3.74 -17.89 -8.38
N ILE A 230 -4.11 -17.62 -7.12
CA ILE A 230 -3.16 -17.50 -6.00
C ILE A 230 -2.21 -18.70 -5.94
N ASN A 231 -2.76 -19.91 -5.97
CA ASN A 231 -1.96 -21.14 -5.93
C ASN A 231 -1.05 -21.28 -7.16
N SER A 232 -1.51 -20.90 -8.36
CA SER A 232 -0.70 -21.00 -9.59
C SER A 232 0.51 -20.06 -9.61
N TYR A 233 0.40 -18.92 -8.93
CA TYR A 233 1.49 -17.95 -8.78
C TYR A 233 2.30 -18.16 -7.50
N GLY A 234 2.03 -19.22 -6.73
CA GLY A 234 2.73 -19.49 -5.48
C GLY A 234 2.47 -18.45 -4.38
N ILE A 235 1.42 -17.64 -4.52
CA ILE A 235 1.02 -16.66 -3.51
C ILE A 235 0.52 -17.45 -2.29
N LYS A 236 1.07 -17.13 -1.12
CA LYS A 236 0.71 -17.78 0.14
C LYS A 236 -0.32 -16.94 0.89
N MET A 237 -1.00 -17.57 1.85
CA MET A 237 -1.83 -16.86 2.81
C MET A 237 -1.09 -16.82 4.14
N PHE A 238 -1.14 -15.68 4.83
CA PHE A 238 -0.79 -15.66 6.24
C PHE A 238 -1.73 -16.58 7.03
N SER A 239 -1.17 -17.25 8.03
CA SER A 239 -2.01 -17.83 9.10
C SER A 239 -2.52 -16.73 10.04
N VAL A 240 -3.62 -16.99 10.73
CA VAL A 240 -4.17 -16.06 11.74
C VAL A 240 -3.11 -15.73 12.80
N SER A 241 -2.43 -16.74 13.34
CA SER A 241 -1.36 -16.54 14.33
C SER A 241 -0.17 -15.74 13.80
N GLU A 242 0.22 -15.95 12.54
CA GLU A 242 1.32 -15.20 11.93
C GLU A 242 0.96 -13.71 11.78
N LEU A 243 -0.28 -13.38 11.40
CA LEU A 243 -0.74 -11.98 11.37
C LEU A 243 -0.83 -11.39 12.78
N GLU A 244 -1.41 -12.12 13.73
CA GLU A 244 -1.49 -11.70 15.13
C GLU A 244 -0.12 -11.40 15.73
N GLU A 245 0.92 -12.13 15.33
CA GLU A 245 2.30 -11.86 15.76
C GLU A 245 2.89 -10.62 15.10
N ARG A 246 2.61 -10.40 13.80
CA ARG A 246 3.16 -9.25 13.07
C ARG A 246 2.52 -7.91 13.44
N ILE A 247 1.23 -7.88 13.77
CA ILE A 247 0.48 -6.64 14.05
C ILE A 247 0.54 -6.18 15.52
N LYS A 248 1.21 -6.93 16.39
CA LYS A 248 1.48 -6.54 17.79
C LYS A 248 2.58 -5.48 17.86
#